data_AF-W2PHH7-F1
#
_entry.id   AF-W2PHH7-F1
#
_cell.length_a   1.000
_cell.length_b   1.000
_cell.length_c   1.000
_cell.angle_alpha   90.00
_cell.angle_beta   90.00
_cell.angle_gamma   90.00
#
_symmetry.space_group_name_H-M   'P 1'
#
loop_
_entity.id
_entity.type
_entity.pdbx_description
1 polymer ?
#
loop_
_entity_poly.entity_id
_entity_poly.type
_entity_poly.pdbx_seq_one_letter_code
_entity_poly.pdbx_strand_id
1 'polypeptide(L)'
;MFDSTQHLQAFLSASSPTPHAIRGVSAALVALTALANLTSNRTAILALLRLRLSPRFKFATPSRNGFALAFFIGIFRYLQRSVSSRVKSKSDEKEPAHTRNVALPTGVVPAAAVAAAICTLWMAPSSRPAVLSLLSTNAASNLFNDFLTTHPDLSFLKPLELFVFMAGGGWIFSAGFFYPESYERSHMKQILRNVVLKQDVANELQEMYQRGLNPNPCHIRHMGLSCGQYARSDFLLRVVMMALRLYTPVHLTTWILAQRHQKVRSKPAVTQFKGFLSKLARSSAYSIGYVYLGWAMCCLLGKVGDRSLFSRKLQFFLSGAMPSLAIFAESPGRRRSIGLILVSYALVSAGNVATRKVPLLQPGVSSVRGLLEAGCVAAAVSVIIPGFLKDNHLFRRMLLGDVEARAYQEALNQSKAEPAGDEVPTAKPTN
;
A
#
# COMPACT_ATOMS: atom_id res chain seq x y z
N MET A 1 41.74 5.46 32.18
CA MET A 1 40.98 5.82 30.96
C MET A 1 40.31 4.56 30.45
N PHE A 2 38.98 4.50 30.41
CA PHE A 2 38.27 3.40 29.75
C PHE A 2 38.01 3.79 28.30
N ASP A 3 38.46 2.96 27.38
CA ASP A 3 38.46 3.25 25.94
C ASP A 3 37.03 3.07 25.40
N SER A 4 36.27 4.16 25.34
CA SER A 4 34.86 4.18 24.95
C SER A 4 34.64 3.68 23.52
N THR A 5 35.66 3.79 22.68
CA THR A 5 35.78 3.20 21.33
C THR A 5 35.80 1.67 21.36
N GLN A 6 36.56 1.05 22.27
CA GLN A 6 36.61 -0.41 22.42
C GLN A 6 35.29 -0.96 22.96
N HIS A 7 34.68 -0.31 23.95
CA HIS A 7 33.32 -0.68 24.37
C HIS A 7 32.29 -0.49 23.26
N LEU A 8 32.39 0.56 22.44
CA LEU A 8 31.52 0.71 21.27
C LEU A 8 31.77 -0.39 20.23
N GLN A 9 33.02 -0.82 20.01
CA GLN A 9 33.36 -1.93 19.10
C GLN A 9 32.97 -3.31 19.64
N ALA A 10 32.99 -3.51 20.96
CA ALA A 10 32.56 -4.73 21.65
C ALA A 10 31.04 -4.80 21.89
N PHE A 11 30.35 -3.66 21.85
CA PHE A 11 28.89 -3.58 21.80
C PHE A 11 28.36 -3.64 20.36
N LEU A 12 29.08 -3.05 19.39
CA LEU A 12 29.20 -3.64 18.06
C LEU A 12 29.94 -4.99 18.17
N SER A 13 30.26 -5.69 17.07
CA SER A 13 30.60 -7.13 17.05
C SER A 13 29.57 -8.07 17.73
N ALA A 14 29.31 -7.96 19.04
CA ALA A 14 28.50 -8.83 19.90
C ALA A 14 27.22 -9.39 19.26
N SER A 15 27.03 -10.68 19.49
CA SER A 15 25.96 -11.52 18.94
C SER A 15 24.61 -11.41 19.67
N SER A 16 24.53 -10.54 20.68
CA SER A 16 23.41 -10.40 21.62
C SER A 16 22.23 -9.58 21.05
N PRO A 17 21.01 -9.70 21.63
CA PRO A 17 19.80 -9.07 21.07
C PRO A 17 19.82 -7.54 21.07
N THR A 18 20.37 -6.93 22.13
CA THR A 18 20.37 -5.47 22.36
C THR A 18 21.11 -4.67 21.28
N PRO A 19 22.38 -4.98 20.93
CA PRO A 19 23.06 -4.26 19.86
C PRO A 19 22.51 -4.54 18.46
N HIS A 20 21.95 -5.74 18.21
CA HIS A 20 21.27 -6.05 16.95
C HIS A 20 20.04 -5.17 16.73
N ALA A 21 19.26 -4.97 17.80
CA ALA A 21 18.12 -4.06 17.83
C ALA A 21 18.55 -2.60 17.65
N ILE A 22 19.54 -2.12 18.41
CA ILE A 22 20.06 -0.74 18.33
C ILE A 22 20.55 -0.41 16.91
N ARG A 23 21.33 -1.29 16.28
CA ARG A 23 21.73 -1.15 14.87
C ARG A 23 20.54 -0.99 13.92
N GLY A 24 19.47 -1.76 14.15
CA GLY A 24 18.24 -1.68 13.36
C GLY A 24 17.51 -0.35 13.52
N VAL A 25 17.34 0.11 14.77
CA VAL A 25 16.73 1.41 15.10
C VAL A 25 17.54 2.55 14.50
N SER A 26 18.85 2.59 14.71
CA SER A 26 19.73 3.66 14.20
C SER A 26 19.71 3.72 12.67
N ALA A 27 19.83 2.59 11.97
CA ALA A 27 19.77 2.56 10.51
C ALA A 27 18.42 3.03 9.97
N ALA A 28 17.32 2.62 10.61
CA ALA A 28 15.97 3.04 10.23
C ALA A 28 15.75 4.54 10.48
N LEU A 29 16.16 5.07 11.63
CA LEU A 29 16.06 6.50 11.95
C LEU A 29 16.88 7.37 10.99
N VAL A 30 18.11 6.97 10.65
CA VAL A 30 18.94 7.68 9.65
C VAL A 30 18.24 7.71 8.29
N ALA A 31 17.76 6.56 7.80
CA ALA A 31 17.06 6.48 6.52
C ALA A 31 15.77 7.32 6.49
N LEU A 32 14.97 7.28 7.55
CA LEU A 32 13.73 8.03 7.67
C LEU A 32 13.96 9.53 7.84
N THR A 33 15.01 9.93 8.55
CA THR A 33 15.41 11.34 8.67
C THR A 33 15.92 11.88 7.34
N ALA A 34 16.70 11.10 6.58
CA ALA A 34 17.11 11.45 5.22
C ALA A 34 15.88 11.62 4.28
N LEU A 35 14.91 10.70 4.34
CA LEU A 35 13.66 10.80 3.58
C LEU A 35 12.81 12.01 3.99
N ALA A 36 12.67 12.29 5.28
CA ALA A 36 11.95 13.46 5.79
C ALA A 36 12.59 14.77 5.29
N ASN A 37 13.92 14.85 5.31
CA ASN A 37 14.65 16.01 4.79
C ASN A 37 14.52 16.14 3.26
N LEU A 38 14.66 15.05 2.50
CA LEU A 38 14.52 15.07 1.04
C LEU A 38 13.09 15.43 0.57
N THR A 39 12.08 15.09 1.38
CA THR A 39 10.68 15.42 1.08
C THR A 39 10.25 16.81 1.58
N SER A 40 10.77 17.28 2.71
CA SER A 40 10.45 18.60 3.27
C SER A 40 11.26 19.73 2.62
N ASN A 41 12.54 19.53 2.36
CA ASN A 41 13.47 20.55 1.86
C ASN A 41 13.62 20.57 0.33
N ARG A 42 12.57 20.17 -0.42
CA ARG A 42 12.58 20.13 -1.90
C ARG A 42 12.99 21.46 -2.55
N THR A 43 12.59 22.58 -1.95
CA THR A 43 12.96 23.93 -2.39
C THR A 43 14.42 24.26 -2.13
N ALA A 44 15.00 23.84 -1.00
CA ALA A 44 16.42 24.01 -0.71
C ALA A 44 17.30 23.12 -1.61
N ILE A 45 16.85 21.90 -1.91
CA ILE A 45 17.51 21.02 -2.90
C ILE A 45 17.47 21.64 -4.30
N LEU A 46 16.33 22.22 -4.71
CA LEU A 46 16.24 22.96 -5.96
C LEU A 46 17.08 24.25 -5.98
N ALA A 47 17.28 24.91 -4.83
CA ALA A 47 18.14 26.09 -4.72
C ALA A 47 19.63 25.72 -4.84
N LEU A 48 20.06 24.65 -4.16
CA LEU A 48 21.39 24.02 -4.33
C LEU A 48 21.65 23.65 -5.80
N LEU A 49 20.73 22.92 -6.43
CA LEU A 49 20.84 22.49 -7.82
C LEU A 49 20.80 23.65 -8.83
N ARG A 50 20.33 24.82 -8.42
CA ARG A 50 20.35 26.08 -9.20
C ARG A 50 21.53 26.99 -8.82
N LEU A 51 22.51 26.48 -8.09
CA LEU A 51 23.72 27.21 -7.64
C LEU A 51 23.41 28.53 -6.90
N ARG A 52 22.24 28.65 -6.27
CA ARG A 52 21.92 29.80 -5.41
C ARG A 52 22.51 29.54 -4.02
N LEU A 53 23.38 30.45 -3.59
CA LEU A 53 24.13 30.36 -2.33
C LEU A 53 23.23 30.21 -1.09
N SER A 54 23.64 29.31 -0.20
CA SER A 54 23.19 29.13 1.19
C SER A 54 21.67 29.17 1.46
N PRO A 55 20.90 28.16 1.01
CA PRO A 55 19.60 27.90 1.64
C PRO A 55 19.81 27.51 3.12
N ARG A 56 19.11 28.16 4.04
CA ARG A 56 19.11 27.78 5.47
C ARG A 56 18.47 26.40 5.65
N PHE A 57 19.27 25.35 5.75
CA PHE A 57 18.78 23.99 6.03
C PHE A 57 18.23 23.91 7.46
N LYS A 58 16.91 23.80 7.58
CA LYS A 58 16.29 23.27 8.80
C LYS A 58 16.16 21.76 8.64
N PHE A 59 16.81 21.00 9.51
CA PHE A 59 16.64 19.56 9.52
C PHE A 59 15.22 19.21 9.96
N ALA A 60 14.47 18.55 9.08
CA ALA A 60 13.16 18.01 9.42
C ALA A 60 13.33 16.84 10.38
N THR A 61 12.70 16.90 11.55
CA THR A 61 12.62 15.77 12.47
C THR A 61 11.76 14.65 11.85
N PRO A 62 12.10 13.37 12.07
CA PRO A 62 11.27 12.27 11.61
C PRO A 62 9.89 12.34 12.29
N SER A 63 8.83 12.02 11.54
CA SER A 63 7.47 12.03 12.08
C SER A 63 7.27 10.94 13.15
N ARG A 64 6.27 11.09 14.03
CA ARG A 64 5.89 10.04 15.02
C ARG A 64 5.69 8.67 14.36
N ASN A 65 5.12 8.63 13.16
CA ASN A 65 4.92 7.40 12.39
C ASN A 65 6.23 6.81 11.87
N GLY A 66 7.19 7.66 11.45
CA GLY A 66 8.55 7.22 11.12
C GLY A 66 9.27 6.66 12.33
N PHE A 67 9.18 7.32 13.49
CA PHE A 67 9.75 6.82 14.73
C PHE A 67 9.15 5.46 15.12
N ALA A 68 7.82 5.29 15.03
CA ALA A 68 7.15 4.01 15.26
C ALA A 68 7.63 2.90 14.32
N LEU A 69 7.92 3.21 13.04
CA LEU A 69 8.49 2.23 12.10
C LEU A 69 9.94 1.84 12.47
N ALA A 70 10.77 2.79 12.91
CA ALA A 70 12.12 2.47 13.39
C ALA A 70 12.07 1.62 14.67
N PHE A 71 11.13 1.92 15.57
CA PHE A 71 10.92 1.17 16.81
C PHE A 71 10.39 -0.25 16.53
N PHE A 72 9.54 -0.42 15.53
CA PHE A 72 9.07 -1.74 15.05
C PHE A 72 10.25 -2.64 14.68
N ILE A 73 11.19 -2.12 13.88
CA ILE A 73 12.39 -2.86 13.46
C ILE A 73 13.27 -3.21 14.68
N GLY A 74 13.38 -2.30 15.65
CA GLY A 74 14.10 -2.52 16.90
C GLY A 74 13.50 -3.65 17.75
N ILE A 75 12.21 -3.56 18.08
CA ILE A 75 11.50 -4.58 18.87
C ILE A 75 11.52 -5.92 18.14
N PHE A 76 11.21 -5.94 16.83
CA PHE A 76 11.23 -7.15 16.03
C PHE A 76 12.58 -7.86 16.12
N ARG A 77 13.68 -7.15 15.87
CA ARG A 77 15.05 -7.68 15.95
C ARG A 77 15.38 -8.17 17.36
N TYR A 78 15.01 -7.42 18.39
CA TYR A 78 15.25 -7.82 19.77
C TYR A 78 14.55 -9.13 20.12
N LEU A 79 13.24 -9.22 19.84
CA LEU A 79 12.42 -10.39 20.17
C LEU A 79 12.82 -11.61 19.36
N GLN A 80 12.96 -11.47 18.05
CA GLN A 80 13.34 -12.58 17.18
C GLN A 80 14.75 -13.09 17.51
N ARG A 81 15.72 -12.20 17.77
CA ARG A 81 17.08 -12.61 18.17
C ARG A 81 17.11 -13.27 19.55
N SER A 82 16.27 -12.82 20.48
CA SER A 82 16.13 -13.43 21.82
C SER A 82 15.51 -14.83 21.76
N VAL A 83 14.56 -15.07 20.86
CA VAL A 83 14.02 -16.42 20.61
C VAL A 83 15.08 -17.29 19.93
N SER A 84 15.76 -16.77 18.91
CA SER A 84 16.83 -17.49 18.20
C SER A 84 17.97 -17.92 19.14
N SER A 85 18.44 -17.05 20.04
CA SER A 85 19.49 -17.40 20.99
C SER A 85 19.05 -18.44 22.02
N ARG A 86 17.82 -18.35 22.54
CA ARG A 86 17.25 -19.36 23.45
C ARG A 86 17.06 -20.72 22.78
N VAL A 87 16.68 -20.75 21.50
CA VAL A 87 16.55 -21.99 20.73
C VAL A 87 17.91 -22.59 20.45
N LYS A 88 18.90 -21.79 20.04
CA LYS A 88 20.27 -22.27 19.81
C LYS A 88 20.88 -22.88 21.09
N SER A 89 20.73 -22.20 22.21
CA SER A 89 21.15 -22.69 23.53
C SER A 89 20.48 -24.00 23.98
N LYS A 90 19.39 -24.43 23.32
CA LYS A 90 18.72 -25.72 23.56
C LYS A 90 18.98 -26.77 22.48
N SER A 91 19.35 -26.35 21.26
CA SER A 91 19.76 -27.27 20.20
C SER A 91 21.19 -27.79 20.39
N ASP A 92 22.03 -27.05 21.11
CA ASP A 92 23.38 -27.52 21.46
C ASP A 92 23.34 -28.73 22.45
N GLU A 93 22.15 -29.14 22.94
CA GLU A 93 21.91 -30.39 23.70
C GLU A 93 21.26 -31.54 22.88
N LYS A 94 20.82 -31.32 21.63
CA LYS A 94 20.22 -32.38 20.78
C LYS A 94 20.52 -32.16 19.29
N GLU A 95 21.07 -33.20 18.64
CA GLU A 95 21.38 -33.20 17.21
C GLU A 95 20.21 -32.71 16.32
N PRO A 96 20.49 -31.91 15.28
CA PRO A 96 19.44 -31.32 14.45
C PRO A 96 18.87 -32.36 13.48
N ALA A 97 17.65 -32.83 13.75
CA ALA A 97 16.88 -33.62 12.80
C ALA A 97 16.63 -32.83 11.50
N HIS A 98 17.22 -33.30 10.39
CA HIS A 98 16.97 -32.77 9.04
C HIS A 98 15.52 -32.97 8.63
N THR A 99 14.68 -31.96 8.84
CA THR A 99 13.32 -31.89 8.29
C THR A 99 13.26 -30.83 7.20
N ARG A 100 13.13 -31.29 5.94
CA ARG A 100 13.00 -30.44 4.76
C ARG A 100 11.64 -29.74 4.73
N ASN A 101 11.61 -28.58 5.36
CA ASN A 101 10.70 -27.48 5.01
C ASN A 101 11.52 -26.19 5.10
N VAL A 102 11.23 -25.18 4.28
CA VAL A 102 11.90 -23.86 4.40
C VAL A 102 11.34 -23.14 5.62
N ALA A 103 11.78 -23.57 6.79
CA ALA A 103 11.33 -23.04 8.07
C ALA A 103 11.64 -21.54 8.12
N LEU A 104 10.61 -20.75 8.44
CA LEU A 104 10.82 -19.35 8.81
C LEU A 104 11.77 -19.30 10.01
N PRO A 105 12.69 -18.31 10.10
CA PRO A 105 13.53 -18.15 11.28
C PRO A 105 12.67 -18.11 12.56
N THR A 106 13.08 -18.86 13.58
CA THR A 106 12.24 -19.13 14.75
C THR A 106 11.84 -17.85 15.45
N GLY A 107 10.55 -17.73 15.79
CA GLY A 107 10.01 -16.55 16.49
C GLY A 107 9.69 -15.33 15.61
N VAL A 108 9.93 -15.37 14.30
CA VAL A 108 9.63 -14.23 13.38
C VAL A 108 8.16 -13.79 13.46
N VAL A 109 7.20 -14.72 13.37
CA VAL A 109 5.77 -14.39 13.38
C VAL A 109 5.31 -13.74 14.69
N PRO A 110 5.57 -14.32 15.89
CA PRO A 110 5.21 -13.66 17.14
C PRO A 110 5.99 -12.36 17.40
N ALA A 111 7.28 -12.29 17.03
CA ALA A 111 8.05 -11.04 17.14
C ALA A 111 7.44 -9.92 16.28
N ALA A 112 7.00 -10.23 15.06
CA ALA A 112 6.35 -9.27 14.17
C ALA A 112 4.99 -8.82 14.71
N ALA A 113 4.16 -9.74 15.23
CA ALA A 113 2.87 -9.42 15.83
C ALA A 113 3.02 -8.49 17.05
N VAL A 114 3.91 -8.82 17.98
CA VAL A 114 4.17 -8.02 19.19
C VAL A 114 4.76 -6.65 18.85
N ALA A 115 5.75 -6.59 17.97
CA ALA A 115 6.32 -5.33 17.50
C ALA A 115 5.25 -4.45 16.82
N ALA A 116 4.38 -5.04 16.00
CA ALA A 116 3.32 -4.33 15.30
C ALA A 116 2.26 -3.77 16.27
N ALA A 117 1.85 -4.53 17.27
CA ALA A 117 0.91 -4.07 18.30
C ALA A 117 1.46 -2.85 19.05
N ILE A 118 2.68 -2.98 19.62
CA ILE A 118 3.33 -1.90 20.39
C ILE A 118 3.49 -0.64 19.54
N CYS A 119 3.97 -0.79 18.30
CA CYS A 119 4.20 0.37 17.43
C CYS A 119 2.90 1.02 16.96
N THR A 120 1.82 0.27 16.76
CA THR A 120 0.50 0.82 16.43
C THR A 120 -0.05 1.69 17.57
N LEU A 121 0.15 1.27 18.82
CA LEU A 121 -0.20 2.09 19.99
C LEU A 121 0.63 3.39 20.05
N TRP A 122 1.88 3.38 19.59
CA TRP A 122 2.75 4.55 19.52
C TRP A 122 2.51 5.44 18.28
N MET A 123 1.86 4.92 17.23
CA MET A 123 1.45 5.71 16.07
C MET A 123 0.39 6.75 16.43
N ALA A 124 0.38 7.87 15.70
CA ALA A 124 -0.64 8.91 15.84
C ALA A 124 -2.05 8.34 15.52
N PRO A 125 -3.07 8.56 16.37
CA PRO A 125 -4.41 7.96 16.18
C PRO A 125 -5.03 8.23 14.80
N SER A 126 -4.81 9.40 14.21
CA SER A 126 -5.28 9.74 12.86
C SER A 126 -4.68 8.86 11.75
N SER A 127 -3.48 8.30 11.97
CA SER A 127 -2.75 7.50 10.98
C SER A 127 -3.02 5.99 11.08
N ARG A 128 -3.55 5.52 12.23
CA ARG A 128 -3.80 4.09 12.47
C ARG A 128 -4.81 3.47 11.49
N PRO A 129 -5.95 4.11 11.13
CA PRO A 129 -6.94 3.51 10.24
C PRO A 129 -6.38 3.17 8.85
N ALA A 130 -5.53 4.05 8.30
CA ALA A 130 -4.90 3.83 7.01
C ALA A 130 -3.91 2.66 7.03
N VAL A 131 -3.11 2.52 8.10
CA VAL A 131 -2.20 1.39 8.29
C VAL A 131 -2.96 0.09 8.51
N LEU A 132 -3.93 0.10 9.44
CA LEU A 132 -4.81 -1.05 9.69
C LEU A 132 -5.46 -1.55 8.41
N SER A 133 -6.10 -0.65 7.66
CA SER A 133 -6.81 -1.02 6.44
C SER A 133 -5.88 -1.54 5.35
N LEU A 134 -4.69 -0.94 5.16
CA LEU A 134 -3.74 -1.42 4.16
C LEU A 134 -3.21 -2.82 4.50
N LEU A 135 -2.86 -3.04 5.77
CA LEU A 135 -2.32 -4.32 6.22
C LEU A 135 -3.41 -5.41 6.21
N SER A 136 -4.63 -5.11 6.67
CA SER A 136 -5.74 -6.08 6.69
C SER A 136 -6.22 -6.44 5.27
N THR A 137 -6.30 -5.47 4.35
CA THR A 137 -6.65 -5.74 2.95
C THR A 137 -5.59 -6.62 2.27
N ASN A 138 -4.31 -6.38 2.57
CA ASN A 138 -3.21 -7.21 2.05
C ASN A 138 -3.20 -8.62 2.67
N ALA A 139 -3.45 -8.74 3.97
CA ALA A 139 -3.59 -10.02 4.67
C ALA A 139 -4.76 -10.83 4.11
N ALA A 140 -5.94 -10.22 3.94
CA ALA A 140 -7.11 -10.85 3.35
C ALA A 140 -6.87 -11.29 1.90
N SER A 141 -6.20 -10.46 1.08
CA SER A 141 -5.82 -10.85 -0.29
C SER A 141 -4.81 -12.00 -0.29
N ASN A 142 -3.85 -12.05 0.62
CA ASN A 142 -2.96 -13.21 0.74
C ASN A 142 -3.74 -14.48 1.12
N LEU A 143 -4.52 -14.46 2.20
CA LEU A 143 -5.33 -15.61 2.63
C LEU A 143 -6.29 -16.11 1.56
N PHE A 144 -6.91 -15.21 0.78
CA PHE A 144 -7.77 -15.57 -0.34
C PHE A 144 -6.99 -16.23 -1.47
N ASN A 145 -5.81 -15.73 -1.83
CA ASN A 145 -4.97 -16.35 -2.85
C ASN A 145 -4.42 -17.71 -2.37
N ASP A 146 -4.01 -17.82 -1.11
CA ASP A 146 -3.55 -19.08 -0.52
C ASP A 146 -4.69 -20.13 -0.55
N PHE A 147 -5.90 -19.75 -0.11
CA PHE A 147 -7.09 -20.59 -0.19
C PHE A 147 -7.40 -21.10 -1.61
N LEU A 148 -7.26 -20.24 -2.62
CA LEU A 148 -7.43 -20.61 -4.04
C LEU A 148 -6.28 -21.46 -4.60
N THR A 149 -5.10 -21.47 -3.97
CA THR A 149 -4.03 -22.43 -4.32
C THR A 149 -4.24 -23.79 -3.68
N THR A 150 -4.87 -23.84 -2.50
CA THR A 150 -5.26 -25.10 -1.84
C THR A 150 -6.48 -25.74 -2.53
N HIS A 151 -7.42 -24.94 -3.02
CA HIS A 151 -8.68 -25.39 -3.65
C HIS A 151 -8.75 -24.89 -5.11
N PRO A 152 -8.04 -25.54 -6.06
CA PRO A 152 -7.97 -25.08 -7.46
C PRO A 152 -9.30 -25.22 -8.22
N ASP A 153 -10.18 -26.11 -7.77
CA ASP A 153 -11.58 -26.24 -8.18
C ASP A 153 -12.37 -24.94 -7.96
N LEU A 154 -12.07 -24.20 -6.88
CA LEU A 154 -12.68 -22.90 -6.57
C LEU A 154 -12.06 -21.73 -7.34
N SER A 155 -11.19 -21.98 -8.33
CA SER A 155 -10.51 -20.93 -9.11
C SER A 155 -11.46 -20.01 -9.90
N PHE A 156 -12.71 -20.41 -10.10
CA PHE A 156 -13.78 -19.55 -10.65
C PHE A 156 -14.12 -18.35 -9.74
N LEU A 157 -13.71 -18.35 -8.46
CA LEU A 157 -13.88 -17.23 -7.52
C LEU A 157 -12.85 -16.10 -7.71
N LYS A 158 -11.81 -16.27 -8.53
CA LYS A 158 -10.80 -15.22 -8.82
C LYS A 158 -11.38 -13.84 -9.20
N PRO A 159 -12.50 -13.73 -9.95
CA PRO A 159 -13.15 -12.44 -10.24
C PRO A 159 -13.70 -11.71 -9.00
N LEU A 160 -13.80 -12.35 -7.83
CA LEU A 160 -14.24 -11.69 -6.59
C LEU A 160 -13.35 -10.50 -6.22
N GLU A 161 -12.02 -10.59 -6.45
CA GLU A 161 -11.11 -9.44 -6.26
C GLU A 161 -11.52 -8.23 -7.11
N LEU A 162 -12.06 -8.45 -8.33
CA LEU A 162 -12.55 -7.39 -9.21
C LEU A 162 -13.86 -6.79 -8.68
N PHE A 163 -14.79 -7.61 -8.18
CA PHE A 163 -16.02 -7.11 -7.56
C PHE A 163 -15.73 -6.25 -6.32
N VAL A 164 -14.76 -6.65 -5.48
CA VAL A 164 -14.29 -5.84 -4.34
C VAL A 164 -13.66 -4.52 -4.83
N PHE A 165 -12.89 -4.55 -5.92
CA PHE A 165 -12.33 -3.33 -6.53
C PHE A 165 -13.40 -2.38 -7.09
N MET A 166 -14.41 -2.92 -7.77
CA MET A 166 -15.58 -2.16 -8.24
C MET A 166 -16.35 -1.56 -7.07
N ALA A 167 -16.61 -2.33 -6.01
CA ALA A 167 -17.28 -1.84 -4.81
C ALA A 167 -16.49 -0.71 -4.12
N GLY A 168 -15.16 -0.82 -4.03
CA GLY A 168 -14.30 0.23 -3.52
C GLY A 168 -14.36 1.51 -4.36
N GLY A 169 -14.34 1.40 -5.69
CA GLY A 169 -14.44 2.54 -6.60
C GLY A 169 -15.80 3.24 -6.51
N GLY A 170 -16.87 2.44 -6.45
CA GLY A 170 -18.23 2.94 -6.24
C GLY A 170 -18.42 3.62 -4.87
N TRP A 171 -17.85 3.04 -3.80
CA TRP A 171 -17.88 3.67 -2.48
C TRP A 171 -17.15 5.01 -2.49
N ILE A 172 -15.94 5.09 -3.05
CA ILE A 172 -15.17 6.35 -3.08
C ILE A 172 -15.93 7.45 -3.81
N PHE A 173 -16.56 7.11 -4.94
CA PHE A 173 -17.31 8.08 -5.71
C PHE A 173 -18.61 8.50 -4.99
N SER A 174 -19.34 7.57 -4.36
CA SER A 174 -20.58 7.87 -3.63
C SER A 174 -20.31 8.63 -2.32
N ALA A 175 -19.42 8.12 -1.46
CA ALA A 175 -19.05 8.78 -0.21
C ALA A 175 -18.44 10.17 -0.43
N GLY A 176 -17.76 10.40 -1.57
CA GLY A 176 -17.23 11.71 -1.93
C GLY A 176 -18.28 12.82 -2.05
N PHE A 177 -19.56 12.50 -2.33
CA PHE A 177 -20.66 13.48 -2.39
C PHE A 177 -21.61 13.40 -1.19
N PHE A 178 -21.86 12.20 -0.65
CA PHE A 178 -22.85 12.01 0.42
C PHE A 178 -22.26 12.00 1.83
N TYR A 179 -20.97 11.69 1.97
CA TYR A 179 -20.25 11.63 3.26
C TYR A 179 -18.85 12.27 3.12
N PRO A 180 -18.73 13.53 2.62
CA PRO A 180 -17.44 14.16 2.35
C PRO A 180 -16.55 14.28 3.60
N GLU A 181 -17.14 14.31 4.79
CA GLU A 181 -16.45 14.30 6.09
C GLU A 181 -15.75 12.98 6.43
N SER A 182 -16.04 11.89 5.70
CA SER A 182 -15.32 10.62 5.85
C SER A 182 -13.88 10.70 5.33
N TYR A 183 -13.54 11.78 4.63
CA TYR A 183 -12.23 12.08 4.05
C TYR A 183 -11.61 13.34 4.66
N GLU A 184 -10.27 13.37 4.74
CA GLU A 184 -9.56 14.61 5.03
C GLU A 184 -9.75 15.61 3.87
N ARG A 185 -9.94 16.89 4.20
CA ARG A 185 -10.14 17.98 3.21
C ARG A 185 -8.98 18.08 2.19
N SER A 186 -7.75 17.80 2.64
CA SER A 186 -6.53 17.68 1.82
C SER A 186 -6.68 16.60 0.74
N HIS A 187 -7.06 15.39 1.13
CA HIS A 187 -7.26 14.25 0.23
C HIS A 187 -8.45 14.48 -0.71
N MET A 188 -9.57 15.00 -0.20
CA MET A 188 -10.74 15.32 -1.02
C MET A 188 -10.38 16.32 -2.13
N LYS A 189 -9.69 17.43 -1.80
CA LYS A 189 -9.20 18.42 -2.77
C LYS A 189 -8.29 17.80 -3.84
N GLN A 190 -7.46 16.82 -3.47
CA GLN A 190 -6.59 16.11 -4.40
C GLN A 190 -7.36 15.13 -5.30
N ILE A 191 -8.36 14.41 -4.75
CA ILE A 191 -9.24 13.52 -5.51
C ILE A 191 -10.03 14.30 -6.55
N LEU A 192 -10.71 15.38 -6.14
CA LEU A 192 -11.53 16.23 -7.01
C LEU A 192 -10.71 16.80 -8.17
N ARG A 193 -9.49 17.28 -7.88
CA ARG A 193 -8.52 17.72 -8.90
C ARG A 193 -8.17 16.61 -9.88
N ASN A 194 -7.87 15.40 -9.39
CA ASN A 194 -7.46 14.27 -10.23
C ASN A 194 -8.61 13.75 -11.11
N VAL A 195 -9.87 13.82 -10.66
CA VAL A 195 -11.05 13.48 -11.47
C VAL A 195 -11.57 14.64 -12.32
N VAL A 196 -10.85 15.77 -12.40
CA VAL A 196 -11.21 16.94 -13.23
C VAL A 196 -12.61 17.49 -12.85
N LEU A 197 -12.91 17.52 -11.55
CA LEU A 197 -14.06 18.24 -11.01
C LEU A 197 -13.58 19.51 -10.30
N LYS A 198 -14.27 20.63 -10.55
CA LYS A 198 -14.00 21.87 -9.83
C LYS A 198 -14.52 21.77 -8.38
N GLN A 199 -13.82 22.43 -7.44
CA GLN A 199 -14.10 22.31 -6.01
C GLN A 199 -15.41 22.99 -5.60
N ASP A 200 -15.73 24.13 -6.20
CA ASP A 200 -17.00 24.86 -6.09
C ASP A 200 -18.19 23.96 -6.44
N VAL A 201 -18.18 23.36 -7.63
CA VAL A 201 -19.23 22.43 -8.11
C VAL A 201 -19.38 21.22 -7.18
N ALA A 202 -18.28 20.70 -6.64
CA ALA A 202 -18.31 19.58 -5.69
C ALA A 202 -18.94 19.98 -4.36
N ASN A 203 -18.57 21.15 -3.81
CA ASN A 203 -19.10 21.67 -2.56
C ASN A 203 -20.61 21.98 -2.69
N GLU A 204 -21.04 22.62 -3.78
CA GLU A 204 -22.44 22.97 -4.06
C GLU A 204 -23.33 21.71 -4.06
N LEU A 205 -22.88 20.65 -4.76
CA LEU A 205 -23.54 19.34 -4.76
C LEU A 205 -23.58 18.70 -3.37
N GLN A 206 -22.46 18.70 -2.65
CA GLN A 206 -22.38 18.15 -1.29
C GLN A 206 -23.35 18.86 -0.33
N GLU A 207 -23.41 20.20 -0.36
CA GLU A 207 -24.33 20.97 0.47
C GLU A 207 -25.79 20.69 0.14
N MET A 208 -26.15 20.61 -1.14
CA MET A 208 -27.52 20.27 -1.54
C MET A 208 -27.92 18.85 -1.10
N TYR A 209 -27.04 17.86 -1.27
CA TYR A 209 -27.32 16.49 -0.80
C TYR A 209 -27.37 16.39 0.73
N GLN A 210 -26.59 17.18 1.46
CA GLN A 210 -26.66 17.27 2.94
C GLN A 210 -27.98 17.89 3.42
N ARG A 211 -28.54 18.84 2.67
CA ARG A 211 -29.89 19.41 2.91
C ARG A 211 -31.03 18.46 2.46
N GLY A 212 -30.72 17.26 1.98
CA GLY A 212 -31.71 16.27 1.53
C GLY A 212 -32.27 16.52 0.12
N LEU A 213 -31.78 17.54 -0.60
CA LEU A 213 -32.19 17.83 -1.97
C LEU A 213 -31.61 16.78 -2.94
N ASN A 214 -32.24 16.59 -4.09
CA ASN A 214 -31.79 15.63 -5.11
C ASN A 214 -31.43 16.30 -6.46
N PRO A 215 -30.55 17.31 -6.51
CA PRO A 215 -30.16 17.96 -7.76
C PRO A 215 -29.57 16.96 -8.75
N ASN A 216 -29.85 17.14 -10.04
CA ASN A 216 -29.14 16.40 -11.09
C ASN A 216 -27.75 17.01 -11.29
N PRO A 217 -26.65 16.25 -11.10
CA PRO A 217 -25.29 16.79 -11.16
C PRO A 217 -24.90 17.32 -12.55
N CYS A 218 -25.61 16.92 -13.61
CA CYS A 218 -25.33 17.41 -14.97
C CYS A 218 -25.73 18.87 -15.14
N HIS A 219 -26.83 19.33 -14.52
CA HIS A 219 -27.29 20.71 -14.65
C HIS A 219 -26.27 21.73 -14.10
N ILE A 220 -25.61 21.38 -12.99
CA ILE A 220 -24.60 22.23 -12.34
C ILE A 220 -23.25 22.10 -13.05
N ARG A 221 -22.83 20.87 -13.38
CA ARG A 221 -21.52 20.59 -13.98
C ARG A 221 -21.41 21.03 -15.44
N HIS A 222 -22.52 21.06 -16.17
CA HIS A 222 -22.59 21.36 -17.60
C HIS A 222 -23.45 22.59 -17.90
N MET A 223 -23.55 23.57 -16.99
CA MET A 223 -24.30 24.83 -17.17
C MET A 223 -24.38 25.30 -18.64
N GLY A 224 -25.58 25.26 -19.23
CA GLY A 224 -25.85 25.67 -20.62
C GLY A 224 -25.51 24.65 -21.73
N LEU A 225 -25.04 23.45 -21.41
CA LEU A 225 -24.61 22.41 -22.35
C LEU A 225 -25.30 21.07 -22.08
N SER A 226 -25.63 20.33 -23.15
CA SER A 226 -25.97 18.92 -23.03
C SER A 226 -24.76 18.07 -22.65
N CYS A 227 -24.99 16.92 -22.02
CA CYS A 227 -23.93 15.96 -21.66
C CYS A 227 -23.05 15.55 -22.85
N GLY A 228 -23.62 15.46 -24.05
CA GLY A 228 -22.89 15.15 -25.29
C GLY A 228 -22.00 16.29 -25.78
N GLN A 229 -22.47 17.53 -25.70
CA GLN A 229 -21.65 18.73 -25.98
C GLN A 229 -20.52 18.87 -24.96
N TYR A 230 -20.81 18.67 -23.67
CA TYR A 230 -19.77 18.69 -22.63
C TYR A 230 -18.73 17.58 -22.82
N ALA A 231 -19.12 16.36 -23.19
CA ALA A 231 -18.16 15.28 -23.46
C ALA A 231 -17.24 15.57 -24.66
N ARG A 232 -17.74 16.27 -25.68
CA ARG A 232 -16.99 16.72 -26.88
C ARG A 232 -16.25 18.05 -26.69
N SER A 233 -16.44 18.73 -25.56
CA SER A 233 -15.65 19.91 -25.19
C SER A 233 -14.19 19.56 -24.88
N ASP A 234 -13.41 20.54 -24.44
CA ASP A 234 -12.06 20.33 -23.90
C ASP A 234 -12.02 19.41 -22.67
N PHE A 235 -13.16 18.92 -22.14
CA PHE A 235 -13.20 17.95 -21.04
C PHE A 235 -12.31 16.71 -21.28
N LEU A 236 -12.38 16.06 -22.46
CA LEU A 236 -11.52 14.91 -22.74
C LEU A 236 -10.03 15.31 -22.73
N LEU A 237 -9.69 16.47 -23.31
CA LEU A 237 -8.33 17.01 -23.32
C LEU A 237 -7.83 17.30 -21.89
N ARG A 238 -8.68 17.88 -21.02
CA ARG A 238 -8.37 18.10 -19.60
C ARG A 238 -8.10 16.78 -18.86
N VAL A 239 -8.87 15.73 -19.14
CA VAL A 239 -8.68 14.39 -18.57
C VAL A 239 -7.34 13.79 -19.04
N VAL A 240 -7.03 13.86 -20.33
CA VAL A 240 -5.74 13.41 -20.90
C VAL A 240 -4.56 14.17 -20.26
N MET A 241 -4.63 15.50 -20.19
CA MET A 241 -3.60 16.33 -19.56
C MET A 241 -3.41 15.99 -18.08
N MET A 242 -4.49 15.74 -17.33
CA MET A 242 -4.41 15.36 -15.92
C MET A 242 -3.77 13.98 -15.73
N ALA A 243 -4.14 12.99 -16.56
CA ALA A 243 -3.58 11.65 -16.50
C ALA A 243 -2.07 11.64 -16.81
N LEU A 244 -1.63 12.38 -17.84
CA LEU A 244 -0.22 12.56 -18.16
C LEU A 244 0.53 13.29 -17.04
N ARG A 245 -0.06 14.36 -16.48
CA ARG A 245 0.54 15.11 -15.35
C ARG A 245 0.72 14.24 -14.09
N LEU A 246 -0.20 13.30 -13.86
CA LEU A 246 -0.14 12.36 -12.74
C LEU A 246 0.93 11.26 -12.96
N TYR A 247 0.95 10.64 -14.14
CA TYR A 247 1.77 9.44 -14.37
C TYR A 247 3.16 9.68 -14.96
N THR A 248 3.38 10.74 -15.74
CA THR A 248 4.70 11.04 -16.31
C THR A 248 5.79 11.15 -15.23
N PRO A 249 5.60 11.88 -14.11
CA PRO A 249 6.62 11.94 -13.05
C PRO A 249 6.87 10.57 -12.39
N VAL A 250 5.83 9.75 -12.21
CA VAL A 250 5.93 8.43 -11.58
C VAL A 250 6.70 7.46 -12.47
N HIS A 251 6.40 7.40 -13.77
CA HIS A 251 7.14 6.52 -14.68
C HIS A 251 8.54 7.02 -14.99
N LEU A 252 8.75 8.34 -15.07
CA LEU A 252 10.07 8.92 -15.32
C LEU A 252 11.02 8.64 -14.15
N THR A 253 10.59 8.89 -12.91
CA THR A 253 11.37 8.55 -11.71
C THR A 253 11.61 7.04 -11.61
N THR A 254 10.59 6.21 -11.87
CA THR A 254 10.74 4.74 -11.91
C THR A 254 11.75 4.29 -12.98
N TRP A 255 11.75 4.90 -14.17
CA TRP A 255 12.66 4.59 -15.26
C TRP A 255 14.10 5.00 -14.93
N ILE A 256 14.31 6.20 -14.37
CA ILE A 256 15.62 6.65 -13.88
C ILE A 256 16.16 5.70 -12.80
N LEU A 257 15.34 5.35 -11.80
CA LEU A 257 15.73 4.41 -10.74
C LEU A 257 16.02 3.00 -11.28
N ALA A 258 15.34 2.57 -12.34
CA ALA A 258 15.61 1.29 -12.98
C ALA A 258 17.02 1.22 -13.61
N GLN A 259 17.60 2.35 -14.02
CA GLN A 259 18.95 2.39 -14.61
C GLN A 259 20.06 1.96 -13.64
N ARG A 260 19.83 1.91 -12.32
CA ARG A 260 20.83 1.33 -11.40
C ARG A 260 21.07 -0.18 -11.65
N HIS A 261 20.11 -0.87 -12.26
CA HIS A 261 20.18 -2.31 -12.48
C HIS A 261 20.84 -2.64 -13.83
N GLN A 262 21.92 -3.44 -13.81
CA GLN A 262 22.67 -3.86 -15.01
C GLN A 262 21.75 -4.52 -16.06
N LYS A 263 20.81 -5.38 -15.64
CA LYS A 263 19.80 -6.05 -16.49
C LYS A 263 18.85 -5.09 -17.24
N VAL A 264 18.80 -3.81 -16.86
CA VAL A 264 18.03 -2.75 -17.54
C VAL A 264 18.95 -1.98 -18.47
N ARG A 265 20.11 -1.53 -17.96
CA ARG A 265 21.13 -0.81 -18.75
C ARG A 265 21.63 -1.57 -19.97
N SER A 266 21.75 -2.89 -19.86
CA SER A 266 22.21 -3.75 -20.96
C SER A 266 21.22 -3.91 -22.12
N LYS A 267 20.02 -3.32 -22.03
CA LYS A 267 19.01 -3.37 -23.10
C LYS A 267 19.17 -2.16 -24.05
N PRO A 268 18.91 -2.31 -25.37
CA PRO A 268 18.98 -1.19 -26.30
C PRO A 268 18.08 -0.01 -25.88
N ALA A 269 18.55 1.22 -26.07
CA ALA A 269 17.86 2.44 -25.65
C ALA A 269 16.43 2.52 -26.22
N VAL A 270 16.24 2.14 -27.50
CA VAL A 270 14.92 2.07 -28.17
C VAL A 270 13.96 1.13 -27.42
N THR A 271 14.43 -0.05 -26.99
CA THR A 271 13.64 -1.01 -26.22
C THR A 271 13.26 -0.45 -24.84
N GLN A 272 14.19 0.25 -24.19
CA GLN A 272 13.92 0.90 -22.90
C GLN A 272 12.86 2.01 -23.04
N PHE A 273 13.00 2.87 -24.05
CA PHE A 273 12.08 3.98 -24.32
C PHE A 273 10.68 3.50 -24.74
N LYS A 274 10.59 2.50 -25.63
CA LYS A 274 9.32 1.83 -25.98
C LYS A 274 8.65 1.21 -24.75
N GLY A 275 9.43 0.61 -23.84
CA GLY A 275 8.96 0.08 -22.57
C GLY A 275 8.44 1.16 -21.60
N PHE A 276 9.10 2.32 -21.53
CA PHE A 276 8.65 3.49 -20.78
C PHE A 276 7.33 4.04 -21.35
N LEU A 277 7.28 4.34 -22.65
CA LEU A 277 6.07 4.84 -23.31
C LEU A 277 4.89 3.88 -23.16
N SER A 278 5.10 2.57 -23.32
CA SER A 278 4.03 1.57 -23.15
C SER A 278 3.44 1.57 -21.74
N LYS A 279 4.27 1.69 -20.69
CA LYS A 279 3.82 1.78 -19.30
C LYS A 279 3.07 3.09 -19.02
N LEU A 280 3.60 4.21 -19.52
CA LEU A 280 2.97 5.53 -19.39
C LEU A 280 1.60 5.55 -20.09
N ALA A 281 1.53 5.02 -21.32
CA ALA A 281 0.30 4.92 -22.10
C ALA A 281 -0.77 4.06 -21.41
N ARG A 282 -0.42 2.86 -20.92
CA ARG A 282 -1.35 2.00 -20.16
C ARG A 282 -1.91 2.68 -18.91
N SER A 283 -1.06 3.39 -18.17
CA SER A 283 -1.47 4.11 -16.96
C SER A 283 -2.37 5.29 -17.26
N SER A 284 -2.01 6.04 -18.32
CA SER A 284 -2.80 7.16 -18.78
C SER A 284 -4.16 6.67 -19.27
N ALA A 285 -4.19 5.59 -20.06
CA ALA A 285 -5.43 4.95 -20.51
C ALA A 285 -6.31 4.45 -19.35
N TYR A 286 -5.72 3.88 -18.30
CA TYR A 286 -6.45 3.51 -17.07
C TYR A 286 -7.12 4.74 -16.42
N SER A 287 -6.39 5.83 -16.17
CA SER A 287 -6.95 7.03 -15.53
C SER A 287 -7.91 7.80 -16.45
N ILE A 288 -7.61 7.90 -17.74
CA ILE A 288 -8.51 8.49 -18.75
C ILE A 288 -9.81 7.68 -18.78
N GLY A 289 -9.72 6.35 -18.89
CA GLY A 289 -10.88 5.47 -18.87
C GLY A 289 -11.69 5.62 -17.58
N TYR A 290 -11.04 5.54 -16.41
CA TYR A 290 -11.71 5.67 -15.11
C TYR A 290 -12.45 7.01 -14.97
N VAL A 291 -11.78 8.13 -15.24
CA VAL A 291 -12.35 9.47 -15.06
C VAL A 291 -13.39 9.78 -16.13
N TYR A 292 -13.10 9.52 -17.41
CA TYR A 292 -14.03 9.79 -18.51
C TYR A 292 -15.28 8.92 -18.43
N LEU A 293 -15.13 7.60 -18.21
CA LEU A 293 -16.28 6.70 -18.10
C LEU A 293 -17.08 7.00 -16.83
N GLY A 294 -16.47 7.34 -15.69
CA GLY A 294 -17.24 7.65 -14.47
C GLY A 294 -18.13 8.87 -14.66
N TRP A 295 -17.58 9.91 -15.32
CA TRP A 295 -18.35 11.09 -15.65
C TRP A 295 -19.38 10.86 -16.75
N ALA A 296 -19.11 10.02 -17.75
CA ALA A 296 -20.10 9.65 -18.77
C ALA A 296 -21.24 8.80 -18.17
N MET A 297 -20.92 7.85 -17.28
CA MET A 297 -21.89 7.03 -16.57
C MET A 297 -22.78 7.87 -15.64
N CYS A 298 -22.23 8.91 -14.99
CA CYS A 298 -23.04 9.90 -14.29
C CYS A 298 -24.10 10.54 -15.20
N CYS A 299 -23.73 10.92 -16.42
CA CYS A 299 -24.68 11.48 -17.39
C CYS A 299 -25.75 10.46 -17.80
N LEU A 300 -25.32 9.26 -18.20
CA LEU A 300 -26.20 8.19 -18.72
C LEU A 300 -27.19 7.69 -17.65
N LEU A 301 -26.74 7.56 -16.41
CA LEU A 301 -27.55 7.13 -15.27
C LEU A 301 -28.30 8.28 -14.59
N GLY A 302 -28.27 9.51 -15.13
CA GLY A 302 -28.92 10.70 -14.55
C GLY A 302 -30.40 10.46 -14.20
N LYS A 303 -31.16 9.94 -15.18
CA LYS A 303 -32.59 9.59 -15.03
C LYS A 303 -32.87 8.54 -13.95
N VAL A 304 -31.90 7.71 -13.60
CA VAL A 304 -32.04 6.74 -12.51
C VAL A 304 -31.96 7.48 -11.17
N GLY A 305 -30.98 8.36 -11.01
CA GLY A 305 -30.83 9.15 -9.78
C GLY A 305 -31.90 10.21 -9.57
N ASP A 306 -32.54 10.72 -10.63
CA ASP A 306 -33.62 11.70 -10.54
C ASP A 306 -34.83 11.16 -9.76
N ARG A 307 -35.02 9.83 -9.71
CA ARG A 307 -36.16 9.17 -9.02
C ARG A 307 -36.18 9.37 -7.50
N SER A 308 -35.02 9.37 -6.84
CA SER A 308 -34.92 9.54 -5.39
C SER A 308 -33.47 9.78 -4.94
N LEU A 309 -33.27 10.33 -3.74
CA LEU A 309 -31.94 10.48 -3.14
C LEU A 309 -31.22 9.13 -2.96
N PHE A 310 -31.94 8.04 -2.70
CA PHE A 310 -31.37 6.69 -2.65
C PHE A 310 -30.90 6.23 -4.04
N SER A 311 -31.73 6.44 -5.07
CA SER A 311 -31.36 6.16 -6.45
C SER A 311 -30.18 7.02 -6.92
N ARG A 312 -30.03 8.24 -6.39
CA ARG A 312 -28.84 9.09 -6.61
C ARG A 312 -27.59 8.51 -5.95
N LYS A 313 -27.67 8.04 -4.69
CA LYS A 313 -26.56 7.33 -4.03
C LYS A 313 -26.11 6.10 -4.84
N LEU A 314 -27.05 5.36 -5.40
CA LEU A 314 -26.80 4.23 -6.31
C LEU A 314 -26.20 4.68 -7.65
N GLN A 315 -26.69 5.77 -8.26
CA GLN A 315 -26.14 6.36 -9.48
C GLN A 315 -24.65 6.70 -9.29
N PHE A 316 -24.28 7.40 -8.22
CA PHE A 316 -22.89 7.72 -7.91
C PHE A 316 -22.07 6.45 -7.64
N PHE A 317 -22.62 5.47 -6.91
CA PHE A 317 -21.94 4.19 -6.68
C PHE A 317 -21.64 3.45 -8.00
N LEU A 318 -22.63 3.28 -8.88
CA LEU A 318 -22.43 2.64 -10.19
C LEU A 318 -21.48 3.43 -11.09
N SER A 319 -21.50 4.76 -10.99
CA SER A 319 -20.59 5.66 -11.70
C SER A 319 -19.15 5.61 -11.19
N GLY A 320 -18.88 5.11 -9.99
CA GLY A 320 -17.53 4.77 -9.53
C GLY A 320 -17.17 3.30 -9.78
N ALA A 321 -18.14 2.40 -9.69
CA ALA A 321 -17.93 0.96 -9.80
C ALA A 321 -17.68 0.48 -11.23
N MET A 322 -18.44 0.95 -12.23
CA MET A 322 -18.26 0.51 -13.62
C MET A 322 -16.93 0.99 -14.24
N PRO A 323 -16.46 2.24 -14.03
CA PRO A 323 -15.15 2.66 -14.53
C PRO A 323 -13.97 1.97 -13.86
N SER A 324 -14.15 1.33 -12.69
CA SER A 324 -13.12 0.47 -12.11
C SER A 324 -12.70 -0.64 -13.07
N LEU A 325 -13.55 -1.08 -14.01
CA LEU A 325 -13.17 -2.02 -15.07
C LEU A 325 -12.04 -1.49 -15.98
N ALA A 326 -11.79 -0.17 -16.03
CA ALA A 326 -10.62 0.40 -16.71
C ALA A 326 -9.28 -0.14 -16.17
N ILE A 327 -9.26 -0.75 -14.98
CA ILE A 327 -8.08 -1.44 -14.42
C ILE A 327 -7.55 -2.56 -15.33
N PHE A 328 -8.36 -3.07 -16.27
CA PHE A 328 -7.89 -4.02 -17.28
C PHE A 328 -6.83 -3.42 -18.23
N ALA A 329 -6.76 -2.09 -18.39
CA ALA A 329 -5.67 -1.44 -19.13
C ALA A 329 -4.30 -1.56 -18.45
N GLU A 330 -4.27 -1.79 -17.13
CA GLU A 330 -3.03 -2.02 -16.37
C GLU A 330 -2.53 -3.47 -16.50
N SER A 331 -1.23 -3.68 -16.32
CA SER A 331 -0.66 -5.04 -16.29
C SER A 331 -1.07 -5.78 -15.02
N PRO A 332 -1.31 -7.12 -15.06
CA PRO A 332 -1.82 -7.89 -13.92
C PRO A 332 -1.11 -7.64 -12.59
N GLY A 333 0.24 -7.65 -12.58
CA GLY A 333 1.04 -7.39 -11.37
C GLY A 333 0.87 -5.99 -10.75
N ARG A 334 0.30 -5.02 -11.47
CA ARG A 334 -0.01 -3.67 -10.95
C ARG A 334 -1.49 -3.51 -10.57
N ARG A 335 -2.40 -4.28 -11.18
CA ARG A 335 -3.83 -4.31 -10.81
C ARG A 335 -4.00 -4.58 -9.32
N ARG A 336 -3.31 -5.59 -8.78
CA ARG A 336 -3.34 -5.94 -7.35
C ARG A 336 -2.90 -4.76 -6.46
N SER A 337 -1.78 -4.10 -6.77
CA SER A 337 -1.28 -2.96 -5.97
C SER A 337 -2.23 -1.75 -6.00
N ILE A 338 -2.81 -1.43 -7.15
CA ILE A 338 -3.82 -0.37 -7.26
C ILE A 338 -5.09 -0.77 -6.49
N GLY A 339 -5.51 -2.03 -6.61
CA GLY A 339 -6.66 -2.60 -5.92
C GLY A 339 -6.55 -2.51 -4.41
N LEU A 340 -5.43 -2.97 -3.85
CA LEU A 340 -5.15 -2.88 -2.41
C LEU A 340 -5.25 -1.44 -1.91
N ILE A 341 -4.58 -0.48 -2.56
CA ILE A 341 -4.59 0.93 -2.15
C ILE A 341 -6.01 1.51 -2.21
N LEU A 342 -6.75 1.24 -3.30
CA LEU A 342 -8.08 1.80 -3.52
C LEU A 342 -9.11 1.21 -2.55
N VAL A 343 -9.12 -0.11 -2.36
CA VAL A 343 -10.00 -0.81 -1.41
C VAL A 343 -9.70 -0.38 0.02
N SER A 344 -8.41 -0.25 0.39
CA SER A 344 -8.05 0.25 1.73
C SER A 344 -8.53 1.68 1.96
N TYR A 345 -8.42 2.55 0.95
CA TYR A 345 -8.92 3.92 1.05
C TYR A 345 -10.45 3.99 1.16
N ALA A 346 -11.17 3.11 0.44
CA ALA A 346 -12.61 2.96 0.58
C ALA A 346 -13.01 2.46 1.98
N LEU A 347 -12.31 1.45 2.51
CA LEU A 347 -12.56 0.88 3.85
C LEU A 347 -12.29 1.87 4.98
N VAL A 348 -11.28 2.73 4.88
CA VAL A 348 -11.06 3.82 5.85
C VAL A 348 -12.26 4.78 5.87
N SER A 349 -12.76 5.19 4.71
CA SER A 349 -13.95 6.05 4.61
C SER A 349 -15.21 5.35 5.13
N ALA A 350 -15.46 4.10 4.73
CA ALA A 350 -16.59 3.32 5.21
C ALA A 350 -16.56 3.13 6.73
N GLY A 351 -15.38 2.83 7.30
CA GLY A 351 -15.15 2.76 8.74
C GLY A 351 -15.40 4.10 9.45
N ASN A 352 -14.95 5.21 8.87
CA ASN A 352 -15.23 6.55 9.40
C ASN A 352 -16.74 6.85 9.40
N VAL A 353 -17.48 6.51 8.33
CA VAL A 353 -18.94 6.68 8.28
C VAL A 353 -19.64 5.80 9.32
N ALA A 354 -19.30 4.51 9.39
CA ALA A 354 -19.91 3.55 10.29
C ALA A 354 -19.67 3.88 11.78
N THR A 355 -18.45 4.31 12.14
CA THR A 355 -18.08 4.64 13.52
C THR A 355 -18.43 6.06 13.95
N ARG A 356 -18.81 6.95 13.03
CA ARG A 356 -19.06 8.39 13.30
C ARG A 356 -19.98 8.64 14.48
N LYS A 357 -21.04 7.84 14.64
CA LYS A 357 -22.07 7.98 15.68
C LYS A 357 -21.75 7.27 17.00
N VAL A 358 -20.64 6.57 17.12
CA VAL A 358 -20.28 5.78 18.32
C VAL A 358 -19.01 6.39 18.95
N PRO A 359 -19.12 7.21 20.01
CA PRO A 359 -17.97 7.95 20.58
C PRO A 359 -16.81 7.04 21.01
N LEU A 360 -17.11 5.88 21.59
CA LEU A 360 -16.14 4.84 21.98
C LEU A 360 -15.33 4.29 20.79
N LEU A 361 -15.87 4.41 19.57
CA LEU A 361 -15.23 4.01 18.33
C LEU A 361 -14.73 5.19 17.51
N GLN A 362 -14.62 6.41 18.05
CA GLN A 362 -14.00 7.53 17.33
C GLN A 362 -12.47 7.52 17.47
N PRO A 363 -11.68 7.92 16.44
CA PRO A 363 -10.22 7.85 16.49
C PRO A 363 -9.66 8.75 17.59
N GLY A 364 -8.86 8.17 18.50
CA GLY A 364 -8.21 8.91 19.58
C GLY A 364 -9.09 9.23 20.80
N VAL A 365 -10.38 8.85 20.81
CA VAL A 365 -11.30 9.09 21.93
C VAL A 365 -11.22 7.98 22.99
N SER A 366 -10.93 6.74 22.59
CA SER A 366 -10.91 5.58 23.50
C SER A 366 -9.65 4.72 23.34
N SER A 367 -9.06 4.33 24.47
CA SER A 367 -7.99 3.33 24.54
C SER A 367 -8.44 1.95 24.03
N VAL A 368 -9.74 1.62 24.17
CA VAL A 368 -10.31 0.34 23.68
C VAL A 368 -10.19 0.25 22.17
N ARG A 369 -10.56 1.31 21.43
CA ARG A 369 -10.35 1.38 19.98
C ARG A 369 -8.86 1.24 19.62
N GLY A 370 -7.97 1.87 20.38
CA GLY A 370 -6.52 1.75 20.18
C GLY A 370 -5.98 0.31 20.34
N LEU A 371 -6.49 -0.43 21.34
CA LEU A 371 -6.15 -1.84 21.55
C LEU A 371 -6.70 -2.75 20.44
N LEU A 372 -7.95 -2.52 20.00
CA LEU A 372 -8.53 -3.24 18.87
C LEU A 372 -7.77 -2.99 17.57
N GLU A 373 -7.44 -1.72 17.26
CA GLU A 373 -6.61 -1.36 16.10
C GLU A 373 -5.23 -2.04 16.15
N ALA A 374 -4.58 -2.06 17.32
CA ALA A 374 -3.29 -2.71 17.51
C ALA A 374 -3.36 -4.24 17.36
N GLY A 375 -4.42 -4.88 17.90
CA GLY A 375 -4.66 -6.32 17.75
C GLY A 375 -4.92 -6.74 16.31
N CYS A 376 -5.76 -5.99 15.59
CA CYS A 376 -6.02 -6.25 14.17
C CYS A 376 -4.77 -6.01 13.30
N VAL A 377 -3.97 -4.98 13.59
CA VAL A 377 -2.68 -4.78 12.92
C VAL A 377 -1.71 -5.92 13.20
N ALA A 378 -1.62 -6.40 14.45
CA ALA A 378 -0.76 -7.54 14.79
C ALA A 378 -1.15 -8.83 14.04
N ALA A 379 -2.46 -9.13 13.96
CA ALA A 379 -2.99 -10.27 13.21
C ALA A 379 -2.79 -10.13 11.69
N ALA A 380 -2.92 -8.93 11.13
CA ALA A 380 -2.60 -8.69 9.73
C ALA A 380 -1.10 -8.85 9.45
N VAL A 381 -0.23 -8.39 10.36
CA VAL A 381 1.23 -8.50 10.22
C VAL A 381 1.69 -9.96 10.32
N SER A 382 1.13 -10.78 11.22
CA SER A 382 1.50 -12.19 11.33
C SER A 382 1.23 -13.00 10.05
N VAL A 383 0.16 -12.66 9.31
CA VAL A 383 -0.19 -13.27 8.02
C VAL A 383 0.74 -12.83 6.89
N ILE A 384 1.05 -11.54 6.78
CA ILE A 384 1.83 -11.01 5.63
C ILE A 384 3.34 -11.16 5.79
N ILE A 385 3.87 -11.20 7.02
CA ILE A 385 5.32 -11.17 7.26
C ILE A 385 6.10 -12.33 6.60
N PRO A 386 5.61 -13.58 6.52
CA PRO A 386 6.33 -14.67 5.86
C PRO A 386 6.51 -14.40 4.37
N GLY A 387 5.44 -13.97 3.68
CA GLY A 387 5.48 -13.61 2.27
C GLY A 387 6.42 -12.43 1.99
N PHE A 388 6.35 -11.37 2.78
CA PHE A 388 7.25 -10.21 2.64
C PHE A 388 8.73 -10.60 2.79
N LEU A 389 9.07 -11.48 3.73
CA LEU A 389 10.43 -11.97 3.90
C LEU A 389 10.85 -12.87 2.74
N LYS A 390 9.97 -13.75 2.26
CA LYS A 390 10.21 -14.65 1.11
C LYS A 390 10.46 -13.89 -0.19
N ASP A 391 9.68 -12.86 -0.47
CA ASP A 391 9.68 -12.18 -1.78
C ASP A 391 10.62 -10.97 -1.85
N ASN A 392 10.96 -10.34 -0.72
CA ASN A 392 11.70 -9.08 -0.71
C ASN A 392 13.00 -9.11 0.12
N HIS A 393 14.12 -9.28 -0.58
CA HIS A 393 15.48 -9.26 -0.02
C HIS A 393 15.81 -7.99 0.79
N LEU A 394 15.29 -6.81 0.42
CA LEU A 394 15.56 -5.58 1.17
C LEU A 394 14.85 -5.58 2.53
N PHE A 395 13.56 -5.92 2.56
CA PHE A 395 12.83 -6.07 3.83
C PHE A 395 13.41 -7.19 4.69
N ARG A 396 13.83 -8.31 4.07
CA ARG A 396 14.50 -9.40 4.77
C ARG A 396 15.77 -8.95 5.48
N ARG A 397 16.68 -8.25 4.79
CA ARG A 397 17.89 -7.67 5.43
C ARG A 397 17.55 -6.60 6.46
N MET A 398 16.54 -5.77 6.21
CA MET A 398 16.12 -4.73 7.14
C MET A 398 15.60 -5.33 8.46
N LEU A 399 14.85 -6.42 8.40
CA LEU A 399 14.23 -7.04 9.56
C LEU A 399 15.12 -8.06 10.26
N LEU A 400 15.70 -9.03 9.54
CA LEU A 400 16.53 -10.09 10.13
C LEU A 400 18.01 -9.67 10.34
N GLY A 401 18.49 -8.68 9.56
CA GLY A 401 19.92 -8.37 9.45
C GLY A 401 20.67 -9.29 8.49
N ASP A 402 21.90 -8.94 8.12
CA ASP A 402 22.60 -9.57 6.99
C ASP A 402 22.89 -11.06 7.16
N VAL A 403 23.23 -11.54 8.36
CA VAL A 403 23.59 -12.95 8.60
C VAL A 403 22.38 -13.86 8.39
N GLU A 404 21.30 -13.58 9.12
CA GLU A 404 20.07 -14.38 9.07
C GLU A 404 19.32 -14.22 7.73
N ALA A 405 19.41 -13.03 7.10
CA ALA A 405 18.86 -12.82 5.77
C ALA A 405 19.60 -13.61 4.67
N ARG A 406 20.91 -13.85 4.81
CA ARG A 406 21.69 -14.72 3.92
C ARG A 406 21.34 -16.19 4.12
N ALA A 407 21.36 -16.68 5.36
CA ALA A 407 20.97 -18.06 5.67
C ALA A 407 19.55 -18.40 5.14
N TYR A 408 18.58 -17.50 5.34
CA TYR A 408 17.23 -17.67 4.79
C TYR A 408 17.17 -17.54 3.25
N GLN A 409 18.08 -16.78 2.62
CA GLN A 409 18.20 -16.74 1.14
C GLN A 409 18.83 -18.02 0.58
N GLU A 410 19.81 -18.60 1.27
CA GLU A 410 20.46 -19.85 0.89
C GLU A 410 19.47 -21.02 0.98
N ALA A 411 18.72 -21.13 2.08
CA ALA A 411 17.63 -22.11 2.21
C ALA A 411 16.55 -21.96 1.11
N LEU A 412 16.15 -20.72 0.79
CA LEU A 412 15.22 -20.42 -0.32
C LEU A 412 15.79 -20.66 -1.72
N ASN A 413 17.10 -20.73 -1.88
CA ASN A 413 17.75 -21.08 -3.15
C ASN A 413 17.87 -22.60 -3.27
N GLN A 414 18.26 -23.29 -2.20
CA GLN A 414 18.32 -24.75 -2.12
C GLN A 414 16.95 -25.36 -2.44
N SER A 415 15.88 -24.86 -1.80
CA SER A 415 14.49 -25.32 -2.05
C SER A 415 13.93 -24.98 -3.44
N LYS A 416 14.71 -24.29 -4.29
CA LYS A 416 14.36 -23.98 -5.69
C LYS A 416 15.28 -24.67 -6.69
N ALA A 417 16.38 -25.26 -6.21
CA ALA A 417 17.36 -25.97 -7.01
C ALA A 417 17.05 -27.47 -7.09
N GLU A 418 16.32 -28.02 -6.11
CA GLU A 418 15.79 -29.38 -6.18
C GLU A 418 14.59 -29.42 -7.16
N PRO A 419 14.65 -30.21 -8.24
CA PRO A 419 13.46 -30.49 -9.04
C PRO A 419 12.47 -31.33 -8.24
N ALA A 420 11.19 -31.28 -8.60
CA ALA A 420 10.17 -32.18 -8.05
C ALA A 420 10.36 -33.60 -8.60
N GLY A 421 11.37 -34.29 -8.06
CA GLY A 421 11.67 -35.69 -8.35
C GLY A 421 11.07 -36.59 -7.29
N ASP A 422 9.85 -37.06 -7.55
CA ASP A 422 9.40 -38.38 -7.11
C ASP A 422 8.80 -39.04 -8.35
N GLU A 423 9.61 -39.89 -9.00
CA GLU A 423 9.11 -40.82 -10.01
C GLU A 423 8.20 -41.83 -9.30
N VAL A 424 6.94 -41.92 -9.71
CA VAL A 424 6.06 -43.02 -9.29
C VAL A 424 6.71 -44.31 -9.79
N PRO A 425 7.07 -45.28 -8.92
CA PRO A 425 7.56 -46.57 -9.39
C PRO A 425 6.40 -47.28 -10.08
N THR A 426 6.43 -47.33 -11.41
CA THR A 426 5.50 -48.17 -12.18
C THR A 426 5.75 -49.62 -11.80
N ALA A 427 4.86 -50.19 -10.99
CA ALA A 427 4.83 -51.62 -10.74
C ALA A 427 4.69 -52.35 -12.08
N LYS A 428 5.67 -53.20 -12.41
CA LYS A 428 5.58 -54.08 -13.57
C LYS A 428 4.40 -55.04 -13.37
N PRO A 429 3.52 -55.23 -14.36
CA PRO A 429 2.60 -56.37 -14.32
C PRO A 429 3.42 -57.65 -14.51
N THR A 430 3.37 -58.54 -13.54
CA THR A 430 3.66 -59.96 -13.76
C THR A 430 2.45 -60.60 -14.41
N ASN A 431 2.63 -61.11 -15.64
CA ASN A 431 1.81 -62.19 -16.17
C ASN A 431 2.18 -63.51 -15.50
#